data_AF-A0A957LDJ0-F1
#
_entry.id   AF-A0A957LDJ0-F1
#
_cell.length_a   1.000
_cell.length_b   1.000
_cell.length_c   1.000
_cell.angle_alpha   90.00
_cell.angle_beta   90.00
_cell.angle_gamma   90.00
#
_symmetry.space_group_name_H-M   'P 1'
#
loop_
_entity.id
_entity.type
_entity.pdbx_description
1 polymer ?
#
loop_
_entity_poly.entity_id
_entity_poly.type
_entity_poly.pdbx_seq_one_letter_code
_entity_poly.pdbx_strand_id
1 'polypeptide(L)'
;MADLSRVGDFDVSGAWPAFEPWGAGPDLYRTLDRYNSEYISPIGEDNQGHQSRWSSEEMDTIIADLRETDPANAEAVIDVGIESLKEAVIEMPGMPTFGYIGFIAWDQTYWTNWPGAENPYTQPYTHWGPFKYMTPFLESTGR
;
A
#
# COMPACT_ATOMS: atom_id res chain seq x y z
N MET A 1 -9.16 16.77 -17.59
CA MET A 1 -7.93 17.28 -16.96
C MET A 1 -7.13 16.07 -16.52
N ALA A 2 -5.84 16.03 -16.81
CA ALA A 2 -4.96 15.05 -16.17
C ALA A 2 -4.88 15.38 -14.67
N ASP A 3 -4.80 14.37 -13.83
CA ASP A 3 -4.55 14.52 -12.40
C ASP A 3 -3.14 15.14 -12.22
N LEU A 4 -3.07 16.29 -11.53
CA LEU A 4 -1.82 17.03 -11.28
C LEU A 4 -0.76 16.14 -10.62
N SER A 5 -1.17 15.25 -9.73
CA SER A 5 -0.27 14.31 -9.05
C SER A 5 0.31 13.27 -10.01
N ARG A 6 -0.49 12.86 -11.00
CA ARG A 6 -0.10 11.85 -11.99
C ARG A 6 0.93 12.36 -13.00
N VAL A 7 0.86 13.64 -13.33
CA VAL A 7 1.81 14.30 -14.24
C VAL A 7 2.96 15.01 -13.52
N GLY A 8 2.95 15.08 -12.20
CA GLY A 8 4.00 15.77 -11.43
C GLY A 8 3.92 17.30 -11.49
N ASP A 9 2.74 17.85 -11.78
CA ASP A 9 2.49 19.30 -11.81
C ASP A 9 1.99 19.77 -10.44
N PHE A 10 2.86 19.66 -9.44
CA PHE A 10 2.59 20.06 -8.05
C PHE A 10 3.89 20.37 -7.30
N ASP A 11 3.81 21.25 -6.29
CA ASP A 11 4.91 21.47 -5.34
C ASP A 11 4.77 20.55 -4.11
N VAL A 12 3.53 20.41 -3.61
CA VAL A 12 3.17 19.54 -2.47
C VAL A 12 1.85 18.84 -2.79
N SER A 13 1.80 17.53 -2.58
CA SER A 13 0.57 16.75 -2.70
C SER A 13 0.45 15.75 -1.56
N GLY A 14 -0.80 15.39 -1.24
CA GLY A 14 -1.07 14.23 -0.41
C GLY A 14 -0.96 12.97 -1.26
N ALA A 15 -0.15 12.01 -0.82
CA ALA A 15 0.03 10.74 -1.49
C ALA A 15 0.11 9.61 -0.46
N TRP A 16 -0.20 8.39 -0.89
CA TRP A 16 0.16 7.21 -0.13
C TRP A 16 1.69 7.06 -0.14
N PRO A 17 2.36 6.98 1.02
CA PRO A 17 3.82 7.02 1.09
C PRO A 17 4.45 5.89 0.28
N ALA A 18 3.82 4.71 0.25
CA ALA A 18 3.97 3.76 -0.83
C ALA A 18 2.75 2.83 -0.91
N PHE A 19 2.79 1.85 -1.81
CA PHE A 19 1.60 1.04 -2.09
C PHE A 19 1.31 -0.01 -1.02
N GLU A 20 0.05 -0.42 -0.92
CA GLU A 20 -0.36 -1.52 -0.06
C GLU A 20 0.42 -2.80 -0.43
N PRO A 21 0.82 -3.64 0.55
CA PRO A 21 0.29 -3.66 1.91
C PRO A 21 1.30 -3.22 2.97
N TRP A 22 1.66 -1.92 2.99
CA TRP A 22 2.56 -1.37 4.01
C TRP A 22 2.07 -1.71 5.43
N GLY A 23 2.84 -2.53 6.15
CA GLY A 23 2.53 -2.93 7.53
C GLY A 23 1.58 -4.12 7.69
N ALA A 24 1.11 -4.76 6.62
CA ALA A 24 0.36 -6.02 6.75
C ALA A 24 1.27 -7.24 6.95
N GLY A 25 2.54 -7.13 6.58
CA GLY A 25 3.55 -8.17 6.73
C GLY A 25 4.97 -7.59 6.65
N PRO A 26 5.99 -8.43 6.87
CA PRO A 26 7.40 -8.01 6.82
C PRO A 26 7.92 -7.83 5.39
N ASP A 27 7.27 -8.42 4.39
CA ASP A 27 7.64 -8.26 2.98
C ASP A 27 7.22 -6.88 2.48
N LEU A 28 8.24 -6.03 2.23
CA LEU A 28 8.08 -4.66 1.77
C LEU A 28 8.28 -4.52 0.26
N TYR A 29 8.50 -5.60 -0.50
CA TYR A 29 8.79 -5.53 -1.93
C TYR A 29 7.72 -4.71 -2.67
N ARG A 30 6.46 -5.16 -2.62
CA ARG A 30 5.35 -4.48 -3.31
C ARG A 30 5.15 -3.05 -2.82
N THR A 31 5.46 -2.78 -1.56
CA THR A 31 5.36 -1.46 -0.98
C THR A 31 6.39 -0.53 -1.62
N LEU A 32 7.66 -0.92 -1.67
CA LEU A 32 8.75 -0.05 -2.08
C LEU A 32 9.06 -0.08 -3.58
N ASP A 33 8.57 -1.08 -4.33
CA ASP A 33 8.75 -1.18 -5.79
C ASP A 33 8.20 0.04 -6.55
N ARG A 34 7.35 0.86 -5.93
CA ARG A 34 6.91 2.15 -6.50
C ARG A 34 8.03 3.19 -6.63
N TYR A 35 9.13 3.03 -5.90
CA TYR A 35 10.33 3.87 -6.03
C TYR A 35 11.34 3.32 -7.05
N ASN A 36 11.04 2.17 -7.68
CA ASN A 36 11.86 1.60 -8.73
C ASN A 36 11.97 2.59 -9.90
N SER A 37 13.20 2.90 -10.32
CA SER A 37 13.47 3.84 -11.40
C SER A 37 12.82 3.44 -12.73
N GLU A 38 12.54 2.14 -12.95
CA GLU A 38 11.83 1.63 -14.14
C GLU A 38 10.43 2.26 -14.31
N TYR A 39 9.80 2.70 -13.21
CA TYR A 39 8.45 3.26 -13.24
C TYR A 39 8.40 4.79 -13.28
N ILE A 40 9.56 5.46 -13.26
CA ILE A 40 9.65 6.92 -13.20
C ILE A 40 9.62 7.53 -14.60
N SER A 41 8.60 8.34 -14.87
CA SER A 41 8.51 9.13 -16.09
C SER A 41 9.05 10.57 -15.87
N PRO A 42 9.22 11.38 -16.93
CA PRO A 42 9.44 12.82 -16.81
C PRO A 42 8.20 13.59 -16.32
N ILE A 43 8.40 14.82 -15.81
CA ILE A 43 7.31 15.76 -15.49
C ILE A 43 6.52 16.09 -16.75
N GLY A 44 5.19 16.17 -16.61
CA GLY A 44 4.25 16.36 -17.72
C GLY A 44 3.75 15.05 -18.34
N GLU A 45 4.40 13.93 -18.04
CA GLU A 45 4.00 12.61 -18.51
C GLU A 45 3.35 11.77 -17.40
N ASP A 46 2.56 10.79 -17.81
CA ASP A 46 1.95 9.82 -16.89
C ASP A 46 3.02 9.01 -16.15
N ASN A 47 3.03 9.11 -14.82
CA ASN A 47 3.96 8.38 -13.98
C ASN A 47 3.36 7.07 -13.46
N GLN A 48 4.10 5.96 -13.60
CA GLN A 48 3.69 4.67 -13.04
C GLN A 48 4.32 4.38 -11.67
N GLY A 49 5.31 5.17 -11.24
CA GLY A 49 5.95 5.08 -9.93
C GLY A 49 5.25 5.90 -8.84
N HIS A 50 6.00 6.24 -7.79
CA HIS A 50 5.52 7.11 -6.71
C HIS A 50 5.37 8.57 -7.17
N GLN A 51 4.42 9.32 -6.59
CA GLN A 51 4.12 10.70 -6.99
C GLN A 51 5.33 11.64 -6.86
N SER A 52 6.21 11.41 -5.88
CA SER A 52 7.43 12.22 -5.71
C SER A 52 8.44 12.08 -6.85
N ARG A 53 8.30 11.05 -7.70
CA ARG A 53 9.27 10.66 -8.75
C ARG A 53 10.69 10.42 -8.23
N TRP A 54 10.85 10.22 -6.93
CA TRP A 54 12.14 9.84 -6.35
C TRP A 54 12.44 8.38 -6.64
N SER A 55 13.71 8.13 -6.98
CA SER A 55 14.34 6.82 -7.15
C SER A 55 15.85 7.01 -6.92
N SER A 56 16.56 5.94 -6.55
CA SER A 56 18.02 5.92 -6.40
C SER A 56 18.57 4.56 -6.85
N GLU A 57 19.84 4.52 -7.28
CA GLU A 57 20.49 3.24 -7.64
C GLU A 57 20.57 2.28 -6.43
N GLU A 58 20.70 2.84 -5.22
CA GLU A 58 20.68 2.07 -3.96
C GLU A 58 19.30 1.46 -3.71
N MET A 59 18.23 2.25 -3.84
CA MET A 59 16.85 1.77 -3.69
C MET A 59 16.51 0.72 -4.76
N ASP A 60 16.94 0.91 -6.01
CA ASP A 60 16.76 -0.09 -7.08
C ASP A 60 17.45 -1.42 -6.73
N THR A 61 18.67 -1.36 -6.17
CA THR A 61 19.41 -2.55 -5.72
C THR A 61 18.67 -3.27 -4.59
N ILE A 62 18.21 -2.52 -3.59
CA ILE A 62 17.46 -3.08 -2.45
C ILE A 62 16.12 -3.69 -2.92
N ILE A 63 15.42 -3.05 -3.85
CA ILE A 63 14.18 -3.58 -4.44
C ILE A 63 14.45 -4.89 -5.18
N ALA A 64 15.57 -5.00 -5.90
CA ALA A 64 15.97 -6.25 -6.54
C ALA A 64 16.23 -7.35 -5.50
N ASP A 65 16.93 -7.04 -4.40
CA ASP A 65 17.16 -8.00 -3.31
C ASP A 65 15.85 -8.43 -2.64
N LEU A 66 14.91 -7.51 -2.40
CA LEU A 66 13.57 -7.82 -1.89
C LEU A 66 12.81 -8.77 -2.82
N ARG A 67 12.93 -8.58 -4.13
CA ARG A 67 12.27 -9.40 -5.15
C ARG A 67 12.83 -10.81 -5.23
N GLU A 68 14.15 -10.96 -5.09
CA GLU A 68 14.85 -12.26 -5.21
C GLU A 68 14.90 -13.05 -3.90
N THR A 69 14.69 -12.39 -2.75
CA THR A 69 14.65 -13.06 -1.44
C THR A 69 13.45 -13.99 -1.36
N ASP A 70 13.68 -15.24 -0.91
CA ASP A 70 12.60 -16.20 -0.69
C ASP A 70 11.59 -15.64 0.34
N PRO A 71 10.33 -15.38 -0.05
CA PRO A 71 9.33 -14.82 0.86
C PRO A 71 8.99 -15.75 2.03
N ALA A 72 9.35 -17.04 1.96
CA ALA A 72 9.20 -17.98 3.06
C ALA A 72 10.31 -17.85 4.12
N ASN A 73 11.44 -17.20 3.80
CA ASN A 73 12.51 -16.93 4.75
C ASN A 73 12.30 -15.58 5.45
N ALA A 74 11.51 -15.60 6.53
CA ALA A 74 11.12 -14.40 7.25
C ALA A 74 12.31 -13.55 7.76
N GLU A 75 13.41 -14.16 8.19
CA GLU A 75 14.59 -13.43 8.68
C GLU A 75 15.25 -12.64 7.55
N ALA A 76 15.51 -13.29 6.42
CA ALA A 76 16.11 -12.62 5.26
C ALA A 76 15.21 -11.50 4.71
N VAL A 77 13.89 -11.71 4.63
CA VAL A 77 12.94 -10.68 4.19
C VAL A 77 12.97 -9.47 5.11
N ILE A 78 13.03 -9.69 6.44
CA ILE A 78 13.11 -8.62 7.42
C ILE A 78 14.42 -7.85 7.28
N ASP A 79 15.55 -8.54 7.12
CA ASP A 79 16.87 -7.90 7.01
C ASP A 79 16.94 -6.97 5.81
N VAL A 80 16.54 -7.43 4.61
CA VAL A 80 16.48 -6.57 3.42
C VAL A 80 15.44 -5.47 3.58
N GLY A 81 14.29 -5.78 4.19
CA GLY A 81 13.26 -4.81 4.54
C GLY A 81 13.79 -3.68 5.43
N ILE A 82 14.68 -3.96 6.37
CA ILE A 82 15.30 -2.96 7.23
C ILE A 82 16.22 -2.02 6.43
N GLU A 83 17.04 -2.54 5.51
CA GLU A 83 17.88 -1.69 4.65
C GLU A 83 17.04 -0.75 3.79
N SER A 84 15.94 -1.25 3.25
CA SER A 84 15.01 -0.46 2.45
C SER A 84 14.36 0.70 3.24
N LEU A 85 14.01 0.46 4.51
CA LEU A 85 13.49 1.49 5.41
C LEU A 85 14.55 2.52 5.80
N LYS A 86 15.82 2.11 5.95
CA LYS A 86 16.93 3.05 6.22
C LYS A 86 17.11 4.03 5.06
N GLU A 87 17.14 3.53 3.83
CA GLU A 87 17.25 4.37 2.64
C GLU A 87 16.08 5.36 2.53
N ALA A 88 14.85 4.88 2.71
CA ALA A 88 13.67 5.75 2.69
C ALA A 88 13.69 6.82 3.79
N VAL A 89 14.27 6.54 4.96
CA VAL A 89 14.43 7.51 6.06
C VAL A 89 15.52 8.53 5.76
N ILE A 90 16.64 8.13 5.14
CA ILE A 90 17.75 9.02 4.79
C ILE A 90 17.33 9.99 3.68
N GLU A 91 16.70 9.47 2.64
CA GLU A 91 16.38 10.22 1.42
C GLU A 91 15.06 10.98 1.52
N MET A 92 14.16 10.58 2.43
CA MET A 92 12.87 11.22 2.68
C MET A 92 12.07 11.55 1.38
N PRO A 93 11.71 10.55 0.55
CA PRO A 93 10.96 10.77 -0.70
C PRO A 93 9.58 11.40 -0.50
N GLY A 94 9.09 11.41 0.74
CA GLY A 94 7.94 12.17 1.20
C GLY A 94 8.00 12.36 2.71
N MET A 95 7.05 13.12 3.25
CA MET A 95 6.91 13.33 4.70
C MET A 95 5.76 12.48 5.25
N PRO A 96 6.03 11.42 6.04
CA PRO A 96 4.98 10.67 6.72
C PRO A 96 4.23 11.56 7.72
N THR A 97 2.90 11.56 7.68
CA THR A 97 2.07 12.42 8.54
C THR A 97 1.26 11.63 9.57
N PHE A 98 0.53 10.60 9.13
CA PHE A 98 -0.27 9.73 10.01
C PHE A 98 -0.52 8.36 9.35
N GLY A 99 -0.81 7.35 10.18
CA GLY A 99 -1.31 6.07 9.69
C GLY A 99 -2.76 6.19 9.24
N TYR A 100 -3.14 5.48 8.17
CA TYR A 100 -4.50 5.50 7.66
C TYR A 100 -5.50 5.00 8.70
N ILE A 101 -6.46 5.86 9.07
CA ILE A 101 -7.55 5.52 9.97
C ILE A 101 -8.73 5.03 9.11
N GLY A 102 -8.92 3.71 9.07
CA GLY A 102 -10.05 3.10 8.39
C GLY A 102 -11.34 3.27 9.18
N PHE A 103 -12.27 4.09 8.66
CA PHE A 103 -13.62 4.18 9.19
C PHE A 103 -14.54 3.25 8.42
N ILE A 104 -15.35 2.49 9.15
CA ILE A 104 -16.24 1.50 8.57
C ILE A 104 -17.57 1.59 9.27
N ALA A 105 -18.63 1.59 8.47
CA ALA A 105 -20.00 1.49 8.92
C ALA A 105 -20.73 0.54 7.99
N TRP A 106 -21.72 -0.17 8.53
CA TRP A 106 -22.59 -1.05 7.77
C TRP A 106 -24.01 -0.94 8.33
N ASP A 107 -24.98 -1.16 7.44
CA ASP A 107 -26.37 -1.27 7.80
C ASP A 107 -26.73 -2.74 8.09
N GLN A 108 -27.53 -2.96 9.14
CA GLN A 108 -28.01 -4.29 9.53
C GLN A 108 -29.51 -4.48 9.27
N THR A 109 -30.13 -3.65 8.43
CA THR A 109 -31.55 -3.76 8.12
C THR A 109 -31.84 -5.05 7.34
N TYR A 110 -31.02 -5.38 6.33
CA TYR A 110 -31.20 -6.53 5.45
C TYR A 110 -30.15 -7.64 5.61
N TRP A 111 -28.97 -7.29 6.13
CA TRP A 111 -27.82 -8.21 6.22
C TRP A 111 -27.14 -8.10 7.58
N THR A 112 -26.88 -9.23 8.21
CA THR A 112 -26.14 -9.36 9.47
C THR A 112 -24.83 -10.11 9.26
N ASN A 113 -24.10 -10.33 10.35
CA ASN A 113 -22.81 -11.03 10.36
C ASN A 113 -21.71 -10.32 9.55
N TRP A 114 -21.71 -8.98 9.56
CA TRP A 114 -20.61 -8.18 9.02
C TRP A 114 -19.31 -8.41 9.81
N PRO A 115 -18.15 -8.50 9.14
CA PRO A 115 -16.88 -8.63 9.84
C PRO A 115 -16.54 -7.29 10.52
N GLY A 116 -16.30 -7.35 11.82
CA GLY A 116 -16.00 -6.20 12.67
C GLY A 116 -15.01 -6.58 13.77
N ALA A 117 -14.73 -5.65 14.70
CA ALA A 117 -13.83 -5.93 15.82
C ALA A 117 -14.32 -7.11 16.69
N GLU A 118 -15.64 -7.27 16.80
CA GLU A 118 -16.31 -8.31 17.58
C GLU A 118 -16.34 -9.66 16.87
N ASN A 119 -16.24 -9.67 15.53
CA ASN A 119 -16.23 -10.89 14.71
C ASN A 119 -15.29 -10.74 13.49
N PRO A 120 -13.96 -10.77 13.69
CA PRO A 120 -12.99 -10.43 12.66
C PRO A 120 -12.64 -11.64 11.78
N TYR A 121 -13.64 -12.33 11.20
CA TYR A 121 -13.40 -13.50 10.34
C TYR A 121 -12.74 -13.15 9.00
N THR A 122 -12.75 -11.87 8.62
CA THR A 122 -11.98 -11.31 7.50
C THR A 122 -11.77 -9.81 7.73
N GLN A 123 -11.00 -9.17 6.87
CA GLN A 123 -10.80 -7.73 6.91
C GLN A 123 -12.15 -6.99 6.67
N PRO A 124 -12.41 -5.84 7.31
CA PRO A 124 -13.74 -5.22 7.34
C PRO A 124 -14.08 -4.23 6.19
N TYR A 125 -13.20 -3.99 5.21
CA TYR A 125 -13.41 -3.02 4.11
C TYR A 125 -14.24 -3.59 2.94
N THR A 126 -15.49 -3.15 2.81
CA THR A 126 -16.43 -3.57 1.76
C THR A 126 -16.15 -2.94 0.38
N HIS A 127 -15.37 -1.86 0.33
CA HIS A 127 -15.09 -1.11 -0.90
C HIS A 127 -13.88 -1.64 -1.68
N TRP A 128 -13.24 -2.70 -1.19
CA TRP A 128 -12.08 -3.35 -1.83
C TRP A 128 -12.38 -4.80 -2.22
N GLY A 129 -11.36 -5.47 -2.75
CA GLY A 129 -11.41 -6.88 -3.12
C GLY A 129 -11.96 -7.86 -2.07
N PRO A 130 -11.81 -7.67 -0.75
CA PRO A 130 -12.20 -8.71 0.19
C PRO A 130 -13.69 -8.72 0.53
N PHE A 131 -14.50 -7.78 0.01
CA PHE A 131 -15.96 -7.87 0.08
C PHE A 131 -16.50 -9.21 -0.45
N LYS A 132 -15.89 -9.74 -1.51
CA LYS A 132 -16.22 -11.06 -2.07
C LYS A 132 -16.02 -12.22 -1.10
N TYR A 133 -15.19 -12.05 -0.07
CA TYR A 133 -14.97 -13.03 0.99
C TYR A 133 -15.90 -12.81 2.19
N MET A 134 -16.59 -11.66 2.27
CA MET A 134 -17.64 -11.41 3.26
C MET A 134 -18.97 -12.00 2.83
N THR A 135 -19.31 -11.85 1.54
CA THR A 135 -20.63 -12.23 1.00
C THR A 135 -21.08 -13.66 1.31
N PRO A 136 -20.21 -14.70 1.36
CA PRO A 136 -20.64 -16.05 1.73
C PRO A 136 -21.05 -16.20 3.20
N PHE A 137 -20.65 -15.25 4.05
CA PHE A 137 -20.90 -15.25 5.49
C PHE A 137 -21.98 -14.24 5.91
N LEU A 138 -22.39 -13.33 5.02
CA LEU A 138 -23.49 -12.41 5.31
C LEU A 138 -24.81 -13.19 5.42
N GLU A 139 -25.58 -12.88 6.44
CA GLU A 139 -26.84 -13.54 6.73
C GLU A 139 -28.00 -12.59 6.43
N SER A 140 -29.00 -13.06 5.68
CA SER A 140 -30.19 -12.25 5.43
C SER A 140 -31.05 -12.16 6.69
N THR A 141 -31.59 -10.97 6.97
CA THR A 141 -32.57 -10.78 8.06
C THR A 141 -33.97 -11.30 7.71
N GLY A 142 -34.22 -11.68 6.45
CA GLY A 142 -35.52 -12.16 5.96
C GLY A 142 -36.58 -11.07 5.76
N ARG A 143 -36.18 -9.79 5.80
CA ARG A 143 -37.06 -8.64 5.54
C ARG A 143 -37.23 -8.33 4.07
#